data_AF-A0A8S8YV51-F1
#
_entry.id   AF-A0A8S8YV51-F1
#
_cell.length_a   1.000
_cell.length_b   1.000
_cell.length_c   1.000
_cell.angle_alpha   90.00
_cell.angle_beta   90.00
_cell.angle_gamma   90.00
#
_symmetry.space_group_name_H-M   'P 1'
#
loop_
_entity.id
_entity.type
_entity.pdbx_description
1 polymer ?
#
loop_
_entity_poly.entity_id
_entity_poly.type
_entity_poly.pdbx_seq_one_letter_code
_entity_poly.pdbx_strand_id
1 'polypeptide(L)' 'MFIDTETNGVFLKCDTIGSLEAIVEMLKRSQVPVAKADIGPVNRRDIIEAKAIKENDRHLGIVLAFNVKSIT' A
#
# COMPACT_ATOMS: atom_id res chain seq x y z
N MET A 1 3.44 -3.71 -12.73
CA MET A 1 4.54 -3.55 -11.76
C MET A 1 3.98 -3.92 -10.41
N PHE A 2 4.59 -4.87 -9.72
CA PHE A 2 4.16 -5.34 -8.41
C PHE A 2 5.36 -5.23 -7.47
N ILE A 3 5.16 -4.60 -6.33
CA ILE A 3 6.16 -4.49 -5.28
C ILE A 3 5.61 -5.26 -4.09
N ASP A 4 6.40 -6.20 -3.60
CA ASP A 4 6.13 -6.95 -2.37
C ASP A 4 7.46 -7.06 -1.65
N THR A 5 7.50 -6.48 -0.46
CA THR A 5 8.67 -6.48 0.39
C THR A 5 8.36 -7.31 1.63
N GLU A 6 9.33 -8.07 2.12
CA GLU A 6 9.19 -8.81 3.38
C GLU A 6 9.24 -7.88 4.62
N THR A 7 8.96 -6.59 4.44
CA THR A 7 9.04 -5.56 5.49
C THR A 7 7.66 -5.05 5.88
N ASN A 8 7.48 -4.74 7.17
CA ASN A 8 6.28 -4.05 7.65
C ASN A 8 6.23 -2.64 7.06
N GLY A 9 5.09 -2.27 6.48
CA GLY A 9 4.92 -1.00 5.79
C GLY A 9 3.51 -0.81 5.27
N VAL A 10 3.29 0.34 4.64
CA VAL A 10 1.99 0.69 4.07
C VAL A 10 1.71 -0.11 2.80
N PHE A 11 0.42 -0.30 2.51
CA PHE A 11 -0.05 -0.91 1.26
C PHE A 11 -0.49 0.19 0.31
N LEU A 12 -0.12 0.10 -0.96
CA LEU A 12 -0.52 1.05 -2.01
C LEU A 12 -1.30 0.35 -3.12
N LYS A 13 -2.45 0.90 -3.47
CA LYS A 13 -3.25 0.52 -4.64
C LYS A 13 -3.50 1.71 -5.54
N CYS A 14 -3.20 1.54 -6.83
CA CYS A 14 -3.37 2.57 -7.87
C CYS A 14 -4.08 2.01 -9.10
N ASP A 15 -4.57 2.87 -9.99
CA ASP A 15 -5.21 2.49 -11.26
C ASP A 15 -4.21 2.38 -12.43
N THR A 16 -3.06 3.04 -12.32
CA THR A 16 -2.08 3.22 -13.39
C THR A 16 -0.65 3.00 -12.90
N ILE A 17 0.24 2.59 -13.81
CA ILE A 17 1.67 2.39 -13.50
C ILE A 17 2.34 3.71 -13.11
N GLY A 18 2.11 4.79 -13.86
CA GLY A 18 2.75 6.08 -13.58
C GLY A 18 2.41 6.64 -12.19
N SER A 19 1.15 6.50 -11.76
CA SER A 19 0.74 6.91 -10.41
C SER A 19 1.39 6.04 -9.33
N LEU A 20 1.49 4.73 -9.56
CA LEU A 20 2.15 3.81 -8.65
C LEU A 20 3.63 4.16 -8.48
N GLU A 21 4.37 4.37 -9.57
CA GLU A 21 5.79 4.74 -9.54
C GLU A 21 6.01 6.07 -8.82
N ALA A 22 5.23 7.10 -9.16
CA ALA A 22 5.34 8.42 -8.56
C ALA A 22 5.09 8.40 -7.04
N ILE A 23 4.05 7.67 -6.60
CA ILE A 23 3.71 7.59 -5.18
C ILE A 23 4.72 6.75 -4.42
N VAL A 24 5.19 5.62 -4.97
CA VAL A 24 6.24 4.80 -4.33
C VAL A 24 7.52 5.62 -4.15
N GLU A 25 7.95 6.36 -5.16
CA GLU A 25 9.14 7.21 -5.07
C GLU A 25 8.95 8.35 -4.05
N MET A 26 7.76 8.95 -3.98
CA MET A 26 7.41 9.94 -2.96
C MET A 26 7.48 9.34 -1.54
N LEU A 27 6.92 8.17 -1.33
CA LEU A 27 6.94 7.47 -0.03
C LEU A 27 8.36 7.12 0.38
N LYS A 28 9.17 6.63 -0.57
CA LYS A 28 10.59 6.33 -0.35
C LYS A 28 11.39 7.58 0.08
N ARG A 29 11.19 8.71 -0.60
CA ARG A 29 11.81 10.01 -0.22
C ARG A 29 11.36 10.49 1.15
N SER A 30 10.14 10.16 1.53
CA SER A 30 9.56 10.49 2.84
C SER A 30 9.92 9.46 3.93
N GLN A 31 10.77 8.48 3.61
CA GLN A 31 11.16 7.39 4.50
C GLN A 31 9.97 6.58 5.06
N VAL A 32 8.89 6.47 4.27
CA VAL A 32 7.74 5.63 4.60
C VAL A 32 7.94 4.26 3.94
N PRO A 33 8.04 3.17 4.72
CA PRO A 33 8.21 1.83 4.17
C PRO A 33 6.93 1.37 3.48
N VAL A 34 7.07 0.76 2.31
CA VAL A 34 5.96 0.19 1.53
C VAL A 34 6.08 -1.33 1.61
N ALA A 35 5.10 -1.97 2.26
CA ALA A 35 5.02 -3.42 2.30
C ALA A 35 4.67 -3.96 0.91
N LYS A 36 3.64 -3.37 0.29
CA LYS A 36 3.10 -3.83 -0.97
C LYS A 36 2.57 -2.69 -1.82
N ALA A 37 2.84 -2.72 -3.13
CA ALA A 37 2.25 -1.79 -4.08
C ALA A 37 1.80 -2.52 -5.35
N ASP A 38 0.56 -2.26 -5.78
CA ASP A 38 -0.03 -2.95 -6.93
C ASP A 38 -1.12 -2.12 -7.62
N ILE A 39 -1.47 -2.52 -8.85
CA ILE A 39 -2.51 -1.89 -9.64
C ILE A 39 -3.83 -2.65 -9.50
N GLY A 40 -4.92 -1.90 -9.31
CA GLY A 40 -6.26 -2.44 -9.21
C GLY A 40 -6.95 -2.06 -7.90
N PRO A 41 -8.20 -2.53 -7.71
CA PRO A 41 -9.00 -2.18 -6.54
C PRO A 41 -8.36 -2.69 -5.25
N VAL A 42 -8.69 -2.03 -4.14
CA VAL A 42 -8.39 -2.57 -2.81
C VAL A 42 -9.21 -3.82 -2.61
N ASN A 43 -8.59 -4.93 -2.20
CA ASN A 43 -9.26 -6.19 -1.94
C ASN A 43 -9.29 -6.53 -0.43
N ARG A 44 -10.10 -7.52 -0.02
CA ARG A 44 -10.21 -7.91 1.40
C ARG A 44 -8.87 -8.37 1.99
N ARG A 45 -8.01 -8.97 1.17
CA ARG A 45 -6.71 -9.47 1.61
C ARG A 45 -5.79 -8.30 1.99
N ASP A 46 -5.80 -7.21 1.23
CA ASP A 46 -5.06 -5.99 1.57
C ASP A 46 -5.48 -5.43 2.95
N ILE A 47 -6.79 -5.47 3.26
CA ILE A 47 -7.32 -5.02 4.57
C ILE A 47 -6.88 -5.94 5.71
N ILE A 48 -6.91 -7.25 5.51
CA ILE A 48 -6.52 -8.23 6.53
C ILE A 48 -5.03 -8.13 6.84
N GLU A 49 -4.18 -8.06 5.81
CA GLU A 49 -2.73 -7.92 5.97
C GLU A 49 -2.37 -6.59 6.66
N ALA A 50 -2.97 -5.47 6.23
CA ALA A 50 -2.79 -4.18 6.89
C ALA A 50 -3.27 -4.20 8.35
N LYS A 51 -4.37 -4.89 8.66
CA LYS A 51 -4.86 -5.05 10.04
C LYS A 51 -3.87 -5.82 10.92
N ALA A 52 -3.26 -6.88 10.42
CA ALA A 52 -2.23 -7.63 11.15
C ALA A 52 -0.99 -6.77 11.44
N ILE A 53 -0.58 -5.92 10.49
CA ILE A 53 0.51 -4.96 10.72
C ILE A 53 0.09 -3.91 11.75
N LYS A 54 -1.15 -3.40 11.68
CA LYS A 54 -1.70 -2.42 12.61
C LYS A 54 -1.65 -2.87 14.08
N GLU A 55 -1.81 -4.17 14.33
CA GLU A 55 -1.72 -4.74 15.69
C GLU A 55 -0.33 -4.60 16.30
N ASN A 56 0.72 -4.60 15.45
CA ASN A 56 2.10 -4.40 15.88
C ASN A 56 2.52 -2.93 15.84
N ASP A 57 2.20 -2.22 14.74
CA ASP A 57 2.42 -0.80 14.57
C ASP A 57 1.25 -0.15 13.83
N ARG A 58 0.49 0.66 14.57
CA ARG A 58 -0.70 1.36 14.06
C ARG A 58 -0.41 2.33 12.92
N HIS A 59 0.83 2.79 12.76
CA HIS A 59 1.25 3.75 11.74
C HIS A 59 1.62 3.07 10.41
N LEU A 60 1.91 1.77 10.44
CA LEU A 60 2.28 1.01 9.24
C LEU A 60 1.12 0.19 8.67
N GLY A 61 0.14 -0.17 9.49
CA GLY A 61 -1.05 -0.92 9.06
C GLY A 61 -2.10 -0.07 8.30
N ILE A 62 -1.68 0.62 7.24
CA ILE A 62 -2.49 1.56 6.46
C ILE A 62 -2.54 1.11 4.99
N VAL A 63 -3.73 1.21 4.38
CA VAL A 63 -3.92 1.04 2.94
C VAL A 63 -4.16 2.41 2.29
N LEU A 64 -3.29 2.78 1.37
CA LEU A 64 -3.37 3.96 0.52
C LEU A 64 -4.02 3.56 -0.81
N ALA A 65 -5.18 4.16 -1.12
CA ALA A 65 -5.93 3.91 -2.34
C ALA A 65 -5.97 5.18 -3.20
N PHE A 66 -5.38 5.13 -4.39
CA PHE A 66 -5.33 6.26 -5.32
C PHE A 66 -6.08 5.94 -6.62
N ASN A 67 -7.15 6.69 -6.89
CA ASN A 67 -8.03 6.54 -8.05
C ASN A 67 -8.57 5.11 -8.28
N VAL A 68 -8.72 4.33 -7.22
CA VAL A 68 -9.26 2.97 -7.26
C VAL A 68 -10.47 2.84 -6.34
N LYS A 69 -11.35 1.90 -6.67
CA LYS A 69 -12.47 1.58 -5.77
C LYS A 69 -11.93 0.89 -4.51
N SER A 70 -12.39 1.37 -3.35
CA SER A 70 -12.23 0.65 -2.09
C SER A 70 -13.40 -0.32 -1.89
N ILE A 71 -13.15 -1.43 -1.21
CA ILE A 71 -14.22 -2.25 -0.65
C ILE A 71 -14.62 -1.61 0.67
N THR A 72 -15.50 -0.63 0.62
CA THR A 72 -16.17 -0.07 1.78
C THR A 72 -17.63 0.09 1.42
#